data_AF-A0A2E7UGX2-F1
#
_entry.id   AF-A0A2E7UGX2-F1
#
_cell.length_a   1.000
_cell.length_b   1.000
_cell.length_c   1.000
_cell.angle_alpha   90.00
_cell.angle_beta   90.00
_cell.angle_gamma   90.00
#
_symmetry.space_group_name_H-M   'P 1'
#
loop_
_entity.id
_entity.type
_entity.pdbx_description
1 polymer ?
#
loop_
_entity_poly.entity_id
_entity_poly.type
_entity_poly.pdbx_seq_one_letter_code
_entity_poly.pdbx_strand_id
1 'polypeptide(L)'
;MYRFLILALALVCFAIVALADGDRAADPASEPERSVWNQAYTPLPATLIAPHAPGSSWSGRLNPAGTVFDSGFRAFYFDRTDPSFEPIERHVNSVALSYSYDELHGIASERLGAYWIGRVKFEKDTPQRINLSLSWATARLFVDGKLIYEGSESESIDYMFSAGVHLIEVDYINDWHTTDFAVTFNEPLDLRSHVDIASEISNLELSNYDIYYFGTYKSHASGGKIDVDLPKSSRPAIVWLDSYEGVDWSIDSRGRPVWAIVASYEPGSSITGLSRERVILTRDEIGVRSEGRSNCTCSSGHFHCENEGSIREAADIIAGILGKTIAGYAVAYEPRSMSVRPYDRMAQRRLNLSEAKANQQAALCRA
;
A
#
# COMPACT_ATOMS: atom_id res chain seq x y z
N MET A 1 -25.15 78.29 22.96
CA MET A 1 -25.14 77.03 23.75
C MET A 1 -24.82 75.87 22.81
N TYR A 2 -24.02 74.90 23.27
CA TYR A 2 -23.73 73.53 22.75
C TYR A 2 -24.09 73.18 21.28
N ARG A 3 -23.14 72.84 20.38
CA ARG A 3 -22.20 71.67 20.30
C ARG A 3 -22.84 70.36 19.78
N PHE A 4 -22.53 70.04 18.51
CA PHE A 4 -21.83 68.83 18.01
C PHE A 4 -22.38 67.37 18.17
N LEU A 5 -22.41 66.67 17.01
CA LEU A 5 -21.89 65.29 16.73
C LEU A 5 -22.77 63.98 16.90
N ILE A 6 -23.07 63.32 15.76
CA ILE A 6 -22.80 61.90 15.36
C ILE A 6 -23.66 60.63 15.78
N LEU A 7 -24.07 59.90 14.71
CA LEU A 7 -24.23 58.43 14.41
C LEU A 7 -25.23 57.42 15.08
N ALA A 8 -25.70 56.51 14.19
CA ALA A 8 -25.85 55.02 14.32
C ALA A 8 -26.97 54.39 15.19
N LEU A 9 -27.53 53.18 14.92
CA LEU A 9 -27.72 52.34 13.70
C LEU A 9 -28.75 51.20 14.00
N ALA A 10 -29.22 50.48 12.96
CA ALA A 10 -29.81 49.11 12.94
C ALA A 10 -31.23 48.80 13.52
N LEU A 11 -32.17 48.43 12.63
CA LEU A 11 -33.39 47.59 12.78
C LEU A 11 -34.06 47.45 11.38
N VAL A 12 -34.84 46.43 10.97
CA VAL A 12 -34.92 44.97 11.28
C VAL A 12 -35.82 44.25 10.23
N CYS A 13 -35.76 42.91 10.13
CA CYS A 13 -36.66 41.92 9.47
C CYS A 13 -37.67 42.29 8.35
N PHE A 14 -37.80 41.39 7.37
CA PHE A 14 -39.12 40.83 6.99
C PHE A 14 -39.00 39.35 6.60
N ALA A 15 -40.05 38.56 6.86
CA ALA A 15 -40.14 37.12 6.64
C ALA A 15 -41.35 36.77 5.76
N ILE A 16 -41.44 35.52 5.24
CA ILE A 16 -42.63 34.64 5.27
C ILE A 16 -42.31 33.26 4.64
N VAL A 17 -43.03 32.24 5.13
CA VAL A 17 -42.95 30.78 4.89
C VAL A 17 -44.24 30.38 4.10
N ALA A 18 -44.36 29.37 3.22
CA ALA A 18 -44.14 27.93 3.40
C ALA A 18 -44.35 27.11 2.08
N LEU A 19 -43.84 25.87 2.04
CA LEU A 19 -44.45 24.59 1.55
C LEU A 19 -45.35 24.60 0.28
N ALA A 20 -45.36 23.65 -0.67
CA ALA A 20 -44.56 22.46 -1.04
C ALA A 20 -45.08 22.03 -2.46
N ASP A 21 -44.68 20.97 -3.18
CA ASP A 21 -43.71 19.86 -3.03
C ASP A 21 -43.37 19.29 -4.44
N GLY A 22 -42.55 18.23 -4.56
CA GLY A 22 -42.49 17.35 -5.74
C GLY A 22 -41.14 17.21 -6.49
N ASP A 23 -40.70 15.96 -6.64
CA ASP A 23 -39.70 15.45 -7.60
C ASP A 23 -38.30 16.09 -7.66
N ARG A 24 -37.48 15.80 -6.63
CA ARG A 24 -36.05 15.56 -6.86
C ARG A 24 -35.79 14.08 -7.11
N ALA A 25 -35.38 13.75 -8.33
CA ALA A 25 -34.76 12.46 -8.62
C ALA A 25 -33.51 12.28 -7.75
N ALA A 26 -33.30 11.06 -7.26
CA ALA A 26 -32.26 10.77 -6.27
C ALA A 26 -30.85 11.00 -6.83
N ASP A 27 -30.08 11.82 -6.11
CA ASP A 27 -28.63 11.85 -6.20
C ASP A 27 -28.10 10.62 -5.43
N PRO A 28 -27.33 9.70 -6.06
CA PRO A 28 -26.77 8.56 -5.35
C PRO A 28 -25.65 9.07 -4.44
N ALA A 29 -26.02 9.38 -3.20
CA ALA A 29 -25.07 9.69 -2.15
C ALA A 29 -24.03 8.58 -2.03
N SER A 30 -22.81 8.85 -2.49
CA SER A 30 -21.63 8.16 -2.01
C SER A 30 -21.44 8.59 -0.56
N GLU A 31 -22.11 7.88 0.36
CA GLU A 31 -21.70 7.92 1.76
C GLU A 31 -20.19 7.65 1.81
N PRO A 32 -19.42 8.39 2.63
CA PRO A 32 -18.08 7.93 2.98
C PRO A 32 -18.25 6.63 3.77
N GLU A 33 -18.00 5.49 3.12
CA GLU A 33 -17.92 4.21 3.82
C GLU A 33 -16.92 4.37 4.96
N ARG A 34 -17.44 4.25 6.19
CA ARG A 34 -16.64 4.40 7.42
C ARG A 34 -15.48 3.43 7.36
N SER A 35 -14.27 3.90 7.72
CA SER A 35 -13.07 3.07 7.73
C SER A 35 -13.29 1.80 8.56
N VAL A 36 -12.60 0.72 8.18
CA VAL A 36 -13.01 -0.68 8.39
C VAL A 36 -12.70 -1.19 9.80
N TRP A 37 -13.03 -0.41 10.83
CA TRP A 37 -12.86 -0.76 12.24
C TRP A 37 -14.11 -1.37 12.90
N ASN A 38 -15.20 -1.54 12.13
CA ASN A 38 -16.32 -2.41 12.48
C ASN A 38 -16.12 -3.85 11.98
N GLN A 39 -14.95 -4.45 12.25
CA GLN A 39 -14.96 -5.89 12.45
C GLN A 39 -15.72 -6.15 13.75
N ALA A 40 -16.87 -6.82 13.66
CA ALA A 40 -17.60 -7.27 14.84
C ALA A 40 -16.66 -8.07 15.75
N TYR A 41 -16.77 -7.90 17.07
CA TYR A 41 -15.90 -8.54 18.08
C TYR A 41 -15.65 -10.03 17.79
N THR A 42 -14.56 -10.33 17.09
CA THR A 42 -14.05 -11.70 16.95
C THR A 42 -13.51 -12.09 18.32
N PRO A 43 -13.95 -13.21 18.92
CA PRO A 43 -13.31 -13.74 20.12
C PRO A 43 -11.82 -13.92 19.85
N LEU A 44 -10.98 -13.49 20.78
CA LEU A 44 -9.54 -13.72 20.67
C LEU A 44 -9.25 -15.22 20.54
N PRO A 45 -8.32 -15.65 19.68
CA PRO A 45 -7.98 -17.07 19.51
C PRO A 45 -7.48 -17.72 20.81
N ALA A 46 -7.33 -19.05 20.78
CA ALA A 46 -6.74 -19.75 21.90
C ALA A 46 -5.31 -19.23 22.16
N THR A 47 -5.01 -18.92 23.42
CA THR A 47 -3.69 -18.46 23.83
C THR A 47 -2.81 -19.61 24.29
N LEU A 48 -1.51 -19.48 24.00
CA LEU A 48 -0.45 -20.42 24.33
C LEU A 48 0.69 -19.65 24.99
N ILE A 49 1.46 -20.30 25.85
CA ILE A 49 2.72 -19.73 26.35
C ILE A 49 3.67 -19.53 25.16
N ALA A 50 4.38 -18.40 25.14
CA ALA A 50 5.39 -18.11 24.13
C ALA A 50 6.45 -19.23 24.05
N PRO A 51 6.86 -19.66 22.84
CA PRO A 51 7.82 -20.76 22.68
C PRO A 51 9.23 -20.44 23.20
N HIS A 52 9.56 -19.14 23.32
CA HIS A 52 10.83 -18.61 23.80
C HIS A 52 10.60 -17.43 24.74
N ALA A 53 11.65 -16.99 25.44
CA ALA A 53 11.59 -15.78 26.25
C ALA A 53 11.54 -14.52 25.34
N PRO A 54 10.62 -13.57 25.59
CA PRO A 54 10.59 -12.31 24.86
C PRO A 54 11.87 -11.48 25.04
N GLY A 55 12.31 -10.84 23.96
CA GLY A 55 13.45 -9.92 23.90
C GLY A 55 13.05 -8.45 23.99
N SER A 56 11.83 -8.09 23.61
CA SER A 56 11.36 -6.71 23.74
C SER A 56 11.18 -6.32 25.20
N SER A 57 11.75 -5.16 25.57
CA SER A 57 11.49 -4.52 26.86
C SER A 57 10.02 -4.15 27.07
N TRP A 58 9.21 -4.12 26.00
CA TRP A 58 7.77 -3.86 26.09
C TRP A 58 6.95 -5.10 26.49
N SER A 59 7.44 -6.31 26.25
CA SER A 59 6.69 -7.54 26.59
C SER A 59 6.32 -7.60 28.07
N GLY A 60 7.20 -7.18 28.98
CA GLY A 60 6.93 -7.22 30.41
C GLY A 60 5.79 -6.29 30.87
N ARG A 61 5.52 -5.21 30.10
CA ARG A 61 4.43 -4.25 30.37
C ARG A 61 3.15 -4.63 29.62
N LEU A 62 3.27 -4.95 28.34
CA LEU A 62 2.12 -5.16 27.43
C LEU A 62 1.62 -6.60 27.44
N ASN A 63 2.52 -7.57 27.61
CA ASN A 63 2.19 -9.00 27.65
C ASN A 63 2.79 -9.68 28.91
N PRO A 64 2.38 -9.28 30.13
CA PRO A 64 2.94 -9.83 31.37
C PRO A 64 2.60 -11.33 31.57
N ALA A 65 1.60 -11.85 30.87
CA ALA A 65 1.27 -13.27 30.86
C ALA A 65 2.20 -14.13 29.98
N GLY A 66 3.03 -13.51 29.13
CA GLY A 66 3.94 -14.23 28.22
C GLY A 66 3.20 -15.11 27.20
N THR A 67 2.01 -14.70 26.76
CA THR A 67 1.16 -15.51 25.88
C THR A 67 1.05 -14.96 24.46
N VAL A 68 0.99 -15.87 23.49
CA VAL A 68 0.72 -15.61 22.07
C VAL A 68 -0.56 -16.32 21.65
N PHE A 69 -1.16 -15.92 20.54
CA PHE A 69 -2.24 -16.69 19.92
C PHE A 69 -1.70 -17.94 19.21
N ASP A 70 -2.59 -18.92 18.98
CA ASP A 70 -2.29 -20.11 18.18
C ASP A 70 -1.96 -19.79 16.71
N SER A 71 -2.44 -18.64 16.23
CA SER A 71 -2.35 -18.16 14.85
C SER A 71 -2.29 -16.62 14.82
N GLY A 72 -1.53 -16.06 13.87
CA GLY A 72 -1.34 -14.61 13.77
C GLY A 72 -0.57 -14.00 14.94
N PHE A 73 -0.86 -12.73 15.23
CA PHE A 73 -0.16 -11.89 16.19
C PHE A 73 -1.14 -11.30 17.20
N ARG A 74 -0.64 -11.13 18.43
CA ARG A 74 -1.24 -10.31 19.46
C ARG A 74 -0.62 -8.92 19.37
N ALA A 75 -1.42 -7.96 18.94
CA ALA A 75 -1.04 -6.57 18.74
C ALA A 75 -1.51 -5.70 19.91
N PHE A 76 -0.71 -4.70 20.30
CA PHE A 76 -1.02 -3.73 21.34
C PHE A 76 -0.73 -2.33 20.83
N TYR A 77 -1.73 -1.46 20.82
CA TYR A 77 -1.63 -0.07 20.34
C TYR A 77 -1.79 0.91 21.50
N PHE A 78 -0.93 1.93 21.59
CA PHE A 78 -0.96 2.93 22.68
C PHE A 78 -0.47 4.31 22.24
N ASP A 79 -0.97 5.38 22.85
CA ASP A 79 -0.38 6.72 22.74
C ASP A 79 0.93 6.74 23.56
N ARG A 80 2.07 6.99 22.90
CA ARG A 80 3.41 7.04 23.53
C ARG A 80 3.62 8.26 24.43
N THR A 81 2.74 9.25 24.35
CA THR A 81 2.80 10.53 25.06
C THR A 81 1.84 10.62 26.25
N ASP A 82 0.83 9.74 26.32
CA ASP A 82 -0.08 9.62 27.46
C ASP A 82 0.22 8.34 28.28
N PRO A 83 0.90 8.44 29.43
CA PRO A 83 1.21 7.29 30.28
C PRO A 83 -0.01 6.70 30.99
N SER A 84 -1.18 7.35 30.92
CA SER A 84 -2.46 6.83 31.42
C SER A 84 -3.27 6.09 30.35
N PHE A 85 -2.81 6.09 29.10
CA PHE A 85 -3.47 5.38 28.00
C PHE A 85 -3.34 3.86 28.17
N GLU A 86 -4.46 3.18 28.39
CA GLU A 86 -4.53 1.72 28.48
C GLU A 86 -4.30 1.08 27.08
N PRO A 87 -3.29 0.21 26.91
CA PRO A 87 -2.98 -0.40 25.62
C PRO A 87 -4.14 -1.20 25.03
N ILE A 88 -4.46 -0.94 23.77
CA ILE A 88 -5.56 -1.58 23.05
C ILE A 88 -5.05 -2.88 22.40
N GLU A 89 -5.48 -4.01 22.95
CA GLU A 89 -5.13 -5.34 22.43
C GLU A 89 -6.01 -5.75 21.23
N ARG A 90 -5.40 -6.34 20.20
CA ARG A 90 -6.07 -6.97 19.05
C ARG A 90 -5.42 -8.30 18.66
N HIS A 91 -6.21 -9.21 18.09
CA HIS A 91 -5.69 -10.26 17.21
C HIS A 91 -5.59 -9.71 15.79
N VAL A 92 -4.44 -9.91 15.14
CA VAL A 92 -4.22 -9.54 13.73
C VAL A 92 -3.48 -10.65 13.00
N ASN A 93 -3.74 -10.82 11.70
CA ASN A 93 -3.09 -11.88 10.92
C ASN A 93 -1.67 -11.50 10.43
N SER A 94 -1.33 -10.22 10.42
CA SER A 94 -0.07 -9.68 9.91
C SER A 94 0.42 -8.50 10.76
N VAL A 95 1.73 -8.28 10.77
CA VAL A 95 2.35 -7.07 11.32
C VAL A 95 2.31 -5.98 10.25
N ALA A 96 1.19 -5.26 10.16
CA ALA A 96 1.03 -4.16 9.21
C ALA A 96 0.04 -3.10 9.71
N LEU A 97 0.24 -1.85 9.31
CA LEU A 97 -0.64 -0.71 9.53
C LEU A 97 -0.65 0.19 8.29
N SER A 98 -1.82 0.67 7.91
CA SER A 98 -1.97 1.81 6.99
C SER A 98 -3.17 2.63 7.45
N TYR A 99 -2.94 3.87 7.88
CA TYR A 99 -3.97 4.83 8.30
C TYR A 99 -3.42 6.26 8.38
N SER A 100 -4.32 7.26 8.38
CA SER A 100 -3.95 8.68 8.52
C SER A 100 -4.47 9.29 9.82
N TYR A 101 -3.77 10.32 10.33
CA TYR A 101 -4.20 11.12 11.48
C TYR A 101 -4.58 10.28 12.70
N ASP A 102 -5.83 10.30 13.18
CA ASP A 102 -6.29 9.62 14.40
C ASP A 102 -7.17 8.39 14.13
N GLU A 103 -7.22 7.89 12.89
CA GLU A 103 -8.12 6.80 12.48
C GLU A 103 -7.91 5.49 13.25
N LEU A 104 -6.70 5.21 13.75
CA LEU A 104 -6.44 4.05 14.59
C LEU A 104 -6.80 4.34 16.05
N HIS A 105 -8.03 4.01 16.42
CA HIS A 105 -8.53 4.06 17.80
C HIS A 105 -8.50 5.45 18.46
N GLY A 106 -8.44 6.54 17.69
CA GLY A 106 -8.29 7.90 18.20
C GLY A 106 -6.87 8.25 18.66
N ILE A 107 -5.88 7.40 18.38
CA ILE A 107 -4.47 7.67 18.65
C ILE A 107 -3.92 8.44 17.44
N ALA A 108 -3.54 9.70 17.65
CA ALA A 108 -2.89 10.50 16.62
C ALA A 108 -1.61 9.79 16.12
N SER A 109 -1.45 9.73 14.80
CA SER A 109 -0.46 8.90 14.10
C SER A 109 0.96 9.17 14.58
N GLU A 110 1.34 10.42 14.84
CA GLU A 110 2.67 10.83 15.32
C GLU A 110 2.94 10.45 16.79
N ARG A 111 1.93 9.91 17.48
CA ARG A 111 2.00 9.45 18.86
C ARG A 111 1.90 7.94 19.00
N LEU A 112 1.69 7.20 17.92
CA LEU A 112 1.49 5.76 17.99
C LEU A 112 2.78 5.05 18.47
N GLY A 113 2.63 4.26 19.54
CA GLY A 113 3.46 3.09 19.80
C GLY A 113 2.65 1.81 19.51
N ALA A 114 3.26 0.83 18.86
CA ALA A 114 2.63 -0.45 18.56
C ALA A 114 3.58 -1.63 18.79
N TYR A 115 3.08 -2.67 19.47
CA TYR A 115 3.82 -3.90 19.76
C TYR A 115 3.08 -5.10 19.18
N TRP A 116 3.76 -5.96 18.44
CA TRP A 116 3.24 -7.26 18.01
C TRP A 116 4.07 -8.38 18.60
N ILE A 117 3.40 -9.42 19.09
CA ILE A 117 4.01 -10.68 19.50
C ILE A 117 3.21 -11.85 18.94
N GLY A 118 3.88 -12.76 18.24
CA GLY A 118 3.25 -13.87 17.55
C GLY A 118 4.19 -15.05 17.36
N ARG A 119 3.67 -16.15 16.83
CA ARG A 119 4.44 -17.37 16.58
C ARG A 119 4.37 -17.79 15.12
N VAL A 120 5.50 -18.21 14.58
CA VAL A 120 5.61 -18.85 13.26
C VAL A 120 6.14 -20.27 13.43
N LYS A 121 5.82 -21.17 12.49
CA LYS A 121 6.28 -22.57 12.53
C LYS A 121 6.86 -22.95 11.17
N PHE A 122 8.04 -23.59 11.19
CA PHE A 122 8.68 -24.18 10.02
C PHE A 122 8.92 -25.68 10.28
N GLU A 123 8.53 -26.55 9.35
CA GLU A 123 8.70 -28.02 9.51
C GLU A 123 10.15 -28.49 9.30
N LYS A 124 11.00 -27.63 8.75
CA LYS A 124 12.41 -27.85 8.45
C LYS A 124 13.15 -26.50 8.51
N ASP A 125 14.48 -26.53 8.52
CA ASP A 125 15.30 -25.32 8.34
C ASP A 125 14.89 -24.61 7.03
N THR A 126 14.48 -23.36 7.16
CA THR A 126 13.81 -22.59 6.10
C THR A 126 14.42 -21.20 6.00
N PRO A 127 15.06 -20.84 4.87
CA PRO A 127 15.51 -19.48 4.64
C PRO A 127 14.30 -18.58 4.36
N GLN A 128 14.31 -17.39 4.93
CA GLN A 128 13.31 -16.35 4.75
C GLN A 128 14.01 -15.01 4.51
N ARG A 129 13.40 -14.16 3.70
CA ARG A 129 13.71 -12.74 3.63
C ARG A 129 12.65 -11.99 4.42
N ILE A 130 13.07 -11.39 5.52
CA ILE A 130 12.24 -10.52 6.34
C ILE A 130 12.32 -9.13 5.73
N ASN A 131 11.19 -8.54 5.36
CA ASN A 131 11.13 -7.22 4.78
C ASN A 131 10.47 -6.26 5.77
N LEU A 132 11.10 -5.12 6.01
CA LEU A 132 10.58 -4.03 6.80
C LEU A 132 10.32 -2.85 5.86
N SER A 133 9.05 -2.43 5.76
CA SER A 133 8.64 -1.19 5.12
C SER A 133 8.24 -0.23 6.23
N LEU A 134 9.00 0.83 6.44
CA LEU A 134 8.94 1.65 7.66
C LEU A 134 8.31 3.02 7.49
N SER A 135 8.44 3.63 6.30
CA SER A 135 8.06 5.03 6.09
C SER A 135 8.74 5.92 7.17
N TRP A 136 8.03 6.88 7.75
CA TRP A 136 8.55 7.81 8.75
C TRP A 136 8.46 7.29 10.19
N ALA A 137 9.11 6.15 10.46
CA ALA A 137 9.00 5.46 11.75
C ALA A 137 10.31 4.80 12.19
N THR A 138 10.35 4.38 13.46
CA THR A 138 11.42 3.53 14.03
C THR A 138 10.83 2.19 14.46
N ALA A 139 11.52 1.09 14.18
CA ALA A 139 11.13 -0.24 14.63
C ALA A 139 12.28 -1.08 15.20
N ARG A 140 11.90 -2.12 15.95
CA ARG A 140 12.80 -3.21 16.38
C ARG A 140 12.14 -4.54 16.09
N LEU A 141 12.89 -5.47 15.51
CA LEU A 141 12.46 -6.84 15.24
C LEU A 141 13.28 -7.82 16.08
N PHE A 142 12.60 -8.72 16.77
CA PHE A 142 13.22 -9.83 17.48
C PHE A 142 12.72 -11.17 16.94
N VAL A 143 13.63 -12.13 16.87
CA VAL A 143 13.33 -13.55 16.62
C VAL A 143 13.90 -14.35 17.78
N ASP A 144 13.05 -15.14 18.45
CA ASP A 144 13.37 -15.92 19.65
C ASP A 144 14.06 -15.09 20.74
N GLY A 145 13.58 -13.85 20.92
CA GLY A 145 14.11 -12.87 21.87
C GLY A 145 15.45 -12.23 21.47
N LYS A 146 16.05 -12.62 20.35
CA LYS A 146 17.26 -11.99 19.80
C LYS A 146 16.89 -10.83 18.88
N LEU A 147 17.45 -9.64 19.13
CA LEU A 147 17.34 -8.49 18.23
C LEU A 147 17.98 -8.81 16.87
N ILE A 148 17.19 -8.65 15.80
CA ILE A 148 17.59 -8.87 14.39
C ILE A 148 17.70 -7.55 13.62
N TYR A 149 16.86 -6.57 13.96
CA TYR A 149 16.86 -5.21 13.38
C TYR A 149 16.52 -4.17 14.44
N GLU A 150 17.15 -3.00 14.36
CA GLU A 150 16.79 -1.77 15.08
C GLU A 150 17.15 -0.57 14.19
N GLY A 151 16.18 0.28 13.85
CA GLY A 151 16.40 1.40 12.93
C GLY A 151 15.12 2.04 12.40
N SER A 152 15.30 2.97 11.45
CA SER A 152 14.25 3.74 10.77
C SER A 152 14.31 3.62 9.23
N GLU A 153 15.17 2.76 8.71
CA GLU A 153 15.40 2.57 7.27
C GLU A 153 14.71 1.28 6.81
N SER A 154 13.85 1.34 5.79
CA SER A 154 13.24 0.15 5.20
C SER A 154 14.31 -0.81 4.66
N GLU A 155 14.25 -2.09 5.06
CA GLU A 155 15.32 -3.06 4.79
C GLU A 155 14.78 -4.46 4.45
N SER A 156 15.57 -5.25 3.73
CA SER A 156 15.37 -6.69 3.52
C SER A 156 16.50 -7.47 4.18
N ILE A 157 16.18 -8.34 5.13
CA ILE A 157 17.15 -9.13 5.90
C ILE A 157 16.95 -10.62 5.59
N ASP A 158 17.99 -11.29 5.11
CA ASP A 158 17.98 -12.74 4.93
C ASP A 158 18.26 -13.43 6.27
N TYR A 159 17.34 -14.31 6.69
CA TYR A 159 17.36 -15.02 7.96
C TYR A 159 17.07 -16.51 7.76
N MET A 160 17.84 -17.38 8.44
CA MET A 160 17.59 -18.82 8.44
C MET A 160 16.82 -19.20 9.71
N PHE A 161 15.54 -19.53 9.57
CA PHE A 161 14.79 -20.17 10.64
C PHE A 161 15.16 -21.66 10.71
N SER A 162 15.35 -22.19 11.91
CA SER A 162 15.50 -23.65 12.08
C SER A 162 14.15 -24.35 11.97
N ALA A 163 14.15 -25.69 11.91
CA ALA A 163 12.94 -26.47 12.14
C ALA A 163 12.38 -26.20 13.55
N GLY A 164 11.09 -25.88 13.67
CA GLY A 164 10.44 -25.67 14.96
C GLY A 164 9.42 -24.54 14.98
N VAL A 165 9.21 -24.00 16.18
CA VAL A 165 8.31 -22.87 16.45
C VAL A 165 9.17 -21.71 16.94
N HIS A 166 8.97 -20.54 16.33
CA HIS A 166 9.72 -19.33 16.64
C HIS A 166 8.81 -18.25 17.21
N LEU A 167 9.35 -17.45 18.12
CA LEU A 167 8.73 -16.23 18.62
C LEU A 167 9.13 -15.07 17.72
N ILE A 168 8.16 -14.30 17.25
CA ILE A 168 8.38 -13.05 16.51
C ILE A 168 7.86 -11.91 17.37
N GLU A 169 8.69 -10.89 17.57
CA GLU A 169 8.28 -9.63 18.21
C GLU A 169 8.66 -8.44 17.33
N VAL A 170 7.77 -7.46 17.28
CA VAL A 170 7.99 -6.19 16.59
C VAL A 170 7.57 -5.04 17.48
N ASP A 171 8.52 -4.17 17.82
CA ASP A 171 8.25 -2.86 18.39
C ASP A 171 8.20 -1.83 17.26
N TYR A 172 7.28 -0.88 17.33
CA TYR A 172 7.11 0.20 16.35
C TYR A 172 6.75 1.51 17.04
N ILE A 173 7.32 2.60 16.54
CA ILE A 173 7.01 3.97 16.94
C ILE A 173 6.94 4.81 15.66
N ASN A 174 5.83 5.51 15.45
CA ASN A 174 5.69 6.42 14.32
C ASN A 174 6.11 7.84 14.68
N ASP A 175 6.70 8.56 13.74
CA ASP A 175 7.18 9.94 13.91
C ASP A 175 6.55 10.93 12.89
N TRP A 176 5.45 10.54 12.24
CA TRP A 176 4.72 11.35 11.24
C TRP A 176 3.20 11.30 11.40
N HIS A 177 2.47 12.12 10.65
CA HIS A 177 1.01 12.25 10.74
C HIS A 177 0.22 11.24 9.87
N THR A 178 0.94 10.38 9.16
CA THR A 178 0.39 9.16 8.52
C THR A 178 1.23 7.97 8.97
N THR A 179 0.61 6.80 8.98
CA THR A 179 1.24 5.53 9.34
C THR A 179 1.13 4.61 8.14
N ASP A 180 2.27 4.20 7.57
CA ASP A 180 2.35 3.14 6.57
C ASP A 180 3.53 2.23 6.95
N PHE A 181 3.22 1.02 7.44
CA PHE A 181 4.18 0.12 8.07
C PHE A 181 3.84 -1.34 7.76
N ALA A 182 4.86 -2.16 7.45
CA ALA A 182 4.70 -3.60 7.32
C ALA A 182 5.99 -4.37 7.65
N VAL A 183 5.84 -5.54 8.29
CA VAL A 183 6.87 -6.58 8.38
C VAL A 183 6.35 -7.86 7.75
N THR A 184 7.00 -8.32 6.67
CA THR A 184 6.61 -9.53 5.93
C THR A 184 7.73 -10.57 5.91
N PHE A 185 7.34 -11.84 5.91
CA PHE A 185 8.23 -13.00 5.88
C PHE A 185 7.99 -13.74 4.57
N ASN A 186 8.90 -13.57 3.61
CA ASN A 186 8.79 -14.15 2.28
C ASN A 186 9.92 -15.17 2.07
N GLU A 187 9.74 -16.15 1.19
CA GLU A 187 10.91 -16.91 0.73
C GLU A 187 11.90 -15.97 0.00
N PRO A 188 13.22 -16.09 0.20
CA PRO A 188 14.16 -15.24 -0.51
C PRO A 188 14.12 -15.57 -2.01
N LEU A 189 13.86 -14.54 -2.79
CA LEU A 189 14.01 -14.51 -4.25
C LEU A 189 15.08 -13.47 -4.59
N ASP A 190 15.94 -13.78 -5.54
CA ASP A 190 16.94 -12.84 -6.01
C ASP A 190 16.25 -11.68 -6.75
N LEU A 191 16.79 -10.48 -6.59
CA LEU A 191 16.42 -9.34 -7.43
C LEU A 191 17.09 -9.48 -8.80
N ARG A 192 16.35 -9.13 -9.85
CA ARG A 192 16.82 -9.11 -11.25
C ARG A 192 16.89 -7.69 -11.77
N SER A 193 17.92 -7.38 -12.55
CA SER A 193 17.93 -6.14 -13.33
C SER A 193 16.97 -6.24 -14.52
N HIS A 194 16.63 -5.11 -15.14
CA HIS A 194 15.90 -5.11 -16.43
C HIS A 194 16.56 -5.98 -17.52
N VAL A 195 17.90 -6.08 -17.53
CA VAL A 195 18.64 -6.90 -18.52
C VAL A 195 18.46 -8.40 -18.25
N ASP A 196 18.45 -8.79 -16.97
CA ASP A 196 18.21 -10.18 -16.58
C ASP A 196 16.75 -10.56 -16.85
N ILE A 197 15.79 -9.68 -16.52
CA ILE A 197 14.36 -9.85 -16.84
C ILE A 197 14.15 -10.09 -18.33
N ALA A 198 14.74 -9.25 -19.20
CA ALA A 198 14.63 -9.41 -20.65
C ALA A 198 15.14 -10.78 -21.10
N SER A 199 16.25 -11.24 -20.52
CA SER A 199 16.89 -12.53 -20.82
C SER A 199 16.06 -13.71 -20.32
N GLU A 200 15.56 -13.67 -19.09
CA GLU A 200 14.70 -14.70 -18.50
C GLU A 200 13.37 -14.85 -19.26
N ILE A 201 12.70 -13.74 -19.59
CA ILE A 201 11.45 -13.78 -20.37
C ILE A 201 11.68 -14.28 -21.80
N SER A 202 12.79 -13.93 -22.45
CA SER A 202 13.14 -14.44 -23.78
C SER A 202 13.31 -15.96 -23.77
N ASN A 203 13.96 -16.51 -22.73
CA ASN A 203 14.17 -17.95 -22.56
C ASN A 203 12.89 -18.77 -22.32
N LEU A 204 11.75 -18.13 -22.05
CA LEU A 204 10.44 -18.80 -21.96
C LEU A 204 9.86 -19.16 -23.35
N GLU A 205 10.45 -18.64 -24.45
CA GLU A 205 10.04 -18.86 -25.85
C GLU A 205 8.54 -18.62 -26.11
N LEU A 206 7.92 -17.70 -25.36
CA LEU A 206 6.48 -17.47 -25.41
C LEU A 206 6.04 -16.93 -26.78
N SER A 207 5.20 -17.69 -27.48
CA SER A 207 4.48 -17.21 -28.65
C SER A 207 3.10 -16.67 -28.27
N ASN A 208 2.65 -15.62 -28.97
CA ASN A 208 1.28 -15.09 -28.88
C ASN A 208 0.78 -14.73 -27.45
N TYR A 209 1.65 -14.30 -26.54
CA TYR A 209 1.28 -13.83 -25.20
C TYR A 209 0.74 -12.38 -25.20
N ASP A 210 0.19 -11.91 -24.09
CA ASP A 210 -0.15 -10.49 -23.83
C ASP A 210 0.69 -9.96 -22.66
N ILE A 211 0.95 -8.64 -22.60
CA ILE A 211 1.62 -7.99 -21.47
C ILE A 211 0.64 -6.99 -20.84
N TYR A 212 0.52 -6.98 -19.51
CA TYR A 212 -0.31 -6.03 -18.77
C TYR A 212 0.51 -5.30 -17.71
N TYR A 213 0.36 -3.98 -17.61
CA TYR A 213 1.04 -3.16 -16.60
C TYR A 213 0.08 -2.76 -15.47
N PHE A 214 0.55 -2.87 -14.23
CA PHE A 214 -0.16 -2.42 -13.04
C PHE A 214 0.76 -1.48 -12.27
N GLY A 215 0.33 -0.25 -12.01
CA GLY A 215 1.11 0.74 -11.28
C GLY A 215 0.33 1.34 -10.11
N THR A 216 0.91 1.28 -8.91
CA THR A 216 0.30 1.81 -7.68
C THR A 216 1.30 2.51 -6.77
N TYR A 217 0.84 3.40 -5.89
CA TYR A 217 1.67 3.85 -4.77
C TYR A 217 1.65 2.79 -3.67
N LYS A 218 0.48 2.51 -3.09
CA LYS A 218 0.30 1.52 -2.02
C LYS A 218 -1.00 0.72 -2.16
N SER A 219 -1.41 0.00 -1.11
CA SER A 219 -2.73 -0.63 -1.01
C SER A 219 -3.62 0.09 0.02
N HIS A 220 -4.92 0.21 -0.28
CA HIS A 220 -5.93 0.66 0.68
C HIS A 220 -6.60 -0.52 1.45
N ALA A 221 -6.07 -1.74 1.34
CA ALA A 221 -6.50 -2.88 2.14
C ALA A 221 -5.63 -3.03 3.39
N SER A 222 -6.27 -3.26 4.54
CA SER A 222 -5.55 -3.69 5.75
C SER A 222 -4.81 -5.00 5.45
N GLY A 223 -3.51 -5.03 5.75
CA GLY A 223 -2.62 -6.14 5.37
C GLY A 223 -1.98 -6.02 3.98
N GLY A 224 -2.18 -4.91 3.25
CA GLY A 224 -1.40 -4.59 2.04
C GLY A 224 -1.85 -5.28 0.74
N LYS A 225 -2.93 -6.05 0.75
CA LYS A 225 -3.39 -6.85 -0.39
C LYS A 225 -3.99 -6.02 -1.54
N ILE A 226 -3.72 -6.38 -2.79
CA ILE A 226 -4.39 -5.83 -3.99
C ILE A 226 -4.85 -6.96 -4.90
N ASP A 227 -6.15 -7.03 -5.19
CA ASP A 227 -6.71 -8.03 -6.11
C ASP A 227 -6.58 -7.61 -7.59
N VAL A 228 -5.95 -8.45 -8.41
CA VAL A 228 -5.62 -8.19 -9.82
C VAL A 228 -6.62 -8.90 -10.74
N ASP A 229 -7.44 -8.11 -11.44
CA ASP A 229 -8.46 -8.61 -12.38
C ASP A 229 -7.97 -8.55 -13.83
N LEU A 230 -7.64 -9.74 -14.34
CA LEU A 230 -7.09 -9.94 -15.68
C LEU A 230 -8.17 -10.14 -16.76
N PRO A 231 -8.02 -9.56 -17.97
CA PRO A 231 -8.99 -9.74 -19.05
C PRO A 231 -9.17 -11.20 -19.44
N LYS A 232 -10.41 -11.61 -19.76
CA LYS A 232 -10.72 -12.96 -20.25
C LYS A 232 -9.99 -13.22 -21.58
N SER A 233 -9.01 -14.11 -21.56
CA SER A 233 -8.23 -14.54 -22.71
C SER A 233 -7.60 -15.90 -22.41
N SER A 234 -7.48 -16.77 -23.42
CA SER A 234 -6.72 -18.02 -23.34
C SER A 234 -5.23 -17.83 -23.62
N ARG A 235 -4.80 -16.63 -24.03
CA ARG A 235 -3.41 -16.33 -24.35
C ARG A 235 -2.58 -16.23 -23.07
N PRO A 236 -1.33 -16.75 -23.06
CA PRO A 236 -0.40 -16.54 -21.96
C PRO A 236 -0.24 -15.06 -21.63
N ALA A 237 0.02 -14.72 -20.37
CA ALA A 237 0.20 -13.34 -19.95
C ALA A 237 1.52 -13.13 -19.19
N ILE A 238 2.13 -11.97 -19.42
CA ILE A 238 3.11 -11.38 -18.50
C ILE A 238 2.41 -10.21 -17.81
N VAL A 239 2.47 -10.17 -16.48
CA VAL A 239 2.04 -9.02 -15.70
C VAL A 239 3.26 -8.32 -15.13
N TRP A 240 3.34 -7.01 -15.34
CA TRP A 240 4.30 -6.14 -14.67
C TRP A 240 3.55 -5.44 -13.55
N LEU A 241 3.93 -5.71 -12.30
CA LEU A 241 3.28 -5.24 -11.09
C LEU A 241 4.25 -4.28 -10.39
N ASP A 242 3.89 -3.01 -10.33
CA ASP A 242 4.79 -1.90 -10.00
C ASP A 242 4.18 -1.13 -8.82
N SER A 243 4.84 -1.13 -7.67
CA SER A 243 4.36 -0.46 -6.44
C SER A 243 5.43 0.42 -5.80
N TYR A 244 5.04 1.52 -5.15
CA TYR A 244 6.01 2.28 -4.33
C TYR A 244 6.26 1.52 -3.03
N GLU A 245 5.20 1.27 -2.27
CA GLU A 245 5.24 0.50 -1.03
C GLU A 245 5.18 -1.02 -1.28
N GLY A 246 5.51 -1.81 -0.26
CA GLY A 246 5.34 -3.27 -0.27
C GLY A 246 3.87 -3.69 -0.23
N VAL A 247 3.39 -4.44 -1.24
CA VAL A 247 2.00 -4.91 -1.37
C VAL A 247 1.89 -6.41 -1.69
N ASP A 248 0.83 -7.08 -1.24
CA ASP A 248 0.51 -8.47 -1.62
C ASP A 248 -0.37 -8.49 -2.86
N TRP A 249 0.23 -8.76 -4.02
CA TRP A 249 -0.50 -8.87 -5.28
C TRP A 249 -1.23 -10.20 -5.38
N SER A 250 -2.56 -10.18 -5.42
CA SER A 250 -3.40 -11.39 -5.51
C SER A 250 -3.92 -11.59 -6.94
N ILE A 251 -3.45 -12.66 -7.60
CA ILE A 251 -3.76 -12.92 -9.02
C ILE A 251 -4.57 -14.20 -9.21
N ASP A 252 -5.77 -14.04 -9.75
CA ASP A 252 -6.50 -15.15 -10.38
C ASP A 252 -5.98 -15.36 -11.81
N SER A 253 -5.23 -16.45 -12.02
CA SER A 253 -4.71 -16.84 -13.34
C SER A 253 -5.80 -17.23 -14.34
N ARG A 254 -7.05 -17.46 -13.91
CA ARG A 254 -8.21 -17.85 -14.74
C ARG A 254 -7.95 -19.07 -15.65
N GLY A 255 -7.06 -19.95 -15.21
CA GLY A 255 -6.68 -21.16 -15.94
C GLY A 255 -5.74 -20.95 -17.14
N ARG A 256 -5.19 -19.74 -17.34
CA ARG A 256 -4.14 -19.48 -18.35
C ARG A 256 -2.73 -19.40 -17.73
N PRO A 257 -1.66 -19.63 -18.50
CA PRO A 257 -0.31 -19.35 -18.05
C PRO A 257 -0.11 -17.85 -17.79
N VAL A 258 0.41 -17.50 -16.62
CA VAL A 258 0.74 -16.13 -16.21
C VAL A 258 2.11 -16.13 -15.54
N TRP A 259 2.97 -15.19 -15.94
CA TRP A 259 4.23 -14.84 -15.27
C TRP A 259 4.12 -13.43 -14.72
N ALA A 260 4.72 -13.18 -13.56
CA ALA A 260 4.74 -11.87 -12.92
C ALA A 260 6.17 -11.34 -12.78
N ILE A 261 6.35 -10.08 -13.16
CA ILE A 261 7.49 -9.25 -12.78
C ILE A 261 6.95 -8.33 -11.69
N VAL A 262 7.45 -8.50 -10.46
CA VAL A 262 7.07 -7.70 -9.29
C VAL A 262 8.19 -6.71 -9.02
N ALA A 263 7.91 -5.44 -9.26
CA ALA A 263 8.79 -4.32 -9.02
C ALA A 263 8.26 -3.51 -7.83
N SER A 264 9.11 -3.23 -6.86
CA SER A 264 8.78 -2.26 -5.81
C SER A 264 10.00 -1.44 -5.37
N TYR A 265 9.76 -0.17 -5.09
CA TYR A 265 10.77 0.72 -4.50
C TYR A 265 11.08 0.32 -3.06
N GLU A 266 10.05 0.27 -2.20
CA GLU A 266 10.16 -0.24 -0.84
C GLU A 266 10.20 -1.78 -0.81
N PRO A 267 10.86 -2.38 0.20
CA PRO A 267 10.77 -3.81 0.48
C PRO A 267 9.35 -4.30 0.79
N GLY A 268 9.13 -5.60 0.57
CA GLY A 268 7.98 -6.33 1.14
C GLY A 268 6.88 -6.70 0.16
N SER A 269 6.92 -6.21 -1.09
CA SER A 269 5.99 -6.70 -2.13
C SER A 269 6.11 -8.20 -2.34
N SER A 270 4.95 -8.84 -2.45
CA SER A 270 4.78 -10.28 -2.59
C SER A 270 3.66 -10.58 -3.59
N ILE A 271 3.45 -11.87 -3.87
CA ILE A 271 2.42 -12.29 -4.82
C ILE A 271 1.78 -13.61 -4.41
N THR A 272 0.45 -13.60 -4.41
CA THR A 272 -0.41 -14.74 -4.12
C THR A 272 -1.11 -15.21 -5.40
N GLY A 273 -1.19 -16.53 -5.60
CA GLY A 273 -1.92 -17.15 -6.73
C GLY A 273 -1.05 -17.60 -7.91
N LEU A 274 0.25 -17.30 -7.91
CA LEU A 274 1.23 -17.86 -8.85
C LEU A 274 2.27 -18.73 -8.13
N SER A 275 2.87 -19.66 -8.87
CA SER A 275 3.98 -20.49 -8.41
C SER A 275 5.33 -19.78 -8.56
N ARG A 276 6.29 -20.10 -7.68
CA ARG A 276 7.58 -19.40 -7.55
C ARG A 276 8.36 -19.29 -8.86
N GLU A 277 8.35 -20.34 -9.68
CA GLU A 277 9.04 -20.38 -10.98
C GLU A 277 8.42 -19.47 -12.07
N ARG A 278 7.36 -18.73 -11.73
CA ARG A 278 6.70 -17.75 -12.58
C ARG A 278 6.78 -16.32 -12.04
N VAL A 279 7.57 -16.09 -10.99
CA VAL A 279 7.72 -14.81 -10.31
C VAL A 279 9.16 -14.33 -10.41
N ILE A 280 9.34 -13.13 -10.96
CA ILE A 280 10.62 -12.42 -11.01
C ILE A 280 10.48 -11.17 -10.13
N LEU A 281 11.42 -10.93 -9.21
CA LEU A 281 11.44 -9.73 -8.38
C LEU A 281 12.46 -8.71 -8.90
N THR A 282 12.18 -7.42 -8.78
CA THR A 282 13.13 -6.34 -9.05
C THR A 282 12.90 -5.12 -8.15
N ARG A 283 13.94 -4.29 -8.00
CA ARG A 283 13.83 -2.93 -7.45
C ARG A 283 13.86 -1.85 -8.54
N ASP A 284 14.08 -2.24 -9.79
CA ASP A 284 14.07 -1.33 -10.93
C ASP A 284 12.61 -1.05 -11.33
N GLU A 285 11.91 -0.21 -10.57
CA GLU A 285 10.52 0.16 -10.89
C GLU A 285 10.39 1.04 -12.14
N ILE A 286 9.21 1.02 -12.76
CA ILE A 286 8.82 1.95 -13.82
C ILE A 286 8.24 3.25 -13.23
N GLY A 287 7.57 3.14 -12.09
CA GLY A 287 7.08 4.25 -11.26
C GLY A 287 5.82 4.97 -11.76
N VAL A 288 5.17 4.49 -12.83
CA VAL A 288 4.01 5.13 -13.46
C VAL A 288 2.70 4.73 -12.77
N ARG A 289 2.15 5.64 -11.97
CA ARG A 289 1.00 5.37 -11.07
C ARG A 289 -0.31 6.05 -11.50
N SER A 290 -0.30 6.67 -12.67
CA SER A 290 -1.41 7.45 -13.23
C SER A 290 -1.48 7.31 -14.74
N GLU A 291 -2.67 7.51 -15.31
CA GLU A 291 -2.84 7.36 -16.77
C GLU A 291 -2.00 8.38 -17.54
N GLY A 292 -1.90 9.59 -16.99
CA GLY A 292 -1.14 10.72 -17.50
C GLY A 292 -1.33 11.91 -16.58
N ARG A 293 -0.74 13.06 -16.95
CA ARG A 293 -0.79 14.27 -16.14
C ARG A 293 -2.22 14.79 -15.92
N SER A 294 -2.54 15.11 -14.67
CA SER A 294 -3.84 15.65 -14.22
C SER A 294 -3.66 16.91 -13.38
N ASN A 295 -4.75 17.68 -13.24
CA ASN A 295 -4.84 18.85 -12.34
C ASN A 295 -3.65 19.80 -12.42
N CYS A 296 -3.16 20.01 -13.65
CA CYS A 296 -2.04 20.89 -13.90
C CYS A 296 -2.41 22.34 -13.57
N THR A 297 -1.55 23.00 -12.80
CA THR A 297 -1.68 24.40 -12.37
C THR A 297 -0.45 25.20 -12.77
N CYS A 298 -0.59 26.52 -12.78
CA CYS A 298 0.50 27.47 -12.94
C CYS A 298 0.45 28.45 -11.77
N SER A 299 1.54 28.54 -11.00
CA SER A 299 1.67 29.46 -9.87
C SER A 299 3.00 30.18 -9.96
N SER A 300 2.99 31.51 -10.07
CA SER A 300 4.21 32.35 -10.16
C SER A 300 5.21 31.91 -11.24
N GLY A 301 4.73 31.43 -12.39
CA GLY A 301 5.56 30.91 -13.48
C GLY A 301 6.04 29.46 -13.32
N HIS A 302 5.73 28.82 -12.19
CA HIS A 302 5.99 27.40 -11.96
C HIS A 302 4.78 26.57 -12.41
N PHE A 303 5.01 25.71 -13.40
CA PHE A 303 4.04 24.72 -13.85
C PHE A 303 4.20 23.43 -13.05
N HIS A 304 3.10 22.92 -12.50
CA HIS A 304 3.06 21.67 -11.74
C HIS A 304 1.79 20.90 -12.10
N CYS A 305 1.86 19.57 -12.10
CA CYS A 305 0.71 18.68 -12.21
C CYS A 305 0.78 17.68 -11.04
N GLU A 306 -0.37 17.31 -10.47
CA GLU A 306 -0.43 16.31 -9.39
C GLU A 306 0.14 14.94 -9.80
N ASN A 307 0.13 14.67 -11.12
CA ASN A 307 0.68 13.47 -11.73
C ASN A 307 1.67 13.88 -12.83
N GLU A 308 2.88 13.31 -12.83
CA GLU A 308 3.92 13.66 -13.79
C GLU A 308 4.17 12.59 -14.88
N GLY A 309 4.06 11.31 -14.53
CA GLY A 309 4.23 10.15 -15.41
C GLY A 309 3.03 9.85 -16.33
N SER A 310 3.23 8.94 -17.29
CA SER A 310 2.23 8.57 -18.29
C SER A 310 2.30 7.08 -18.63
N ILE A 311 1.16 6.43 -18.88
CA ILE A 311 1.12 5.02 -19.34
C ILE A 311 1.91 4.82 -20.64
N ARG A 312 2.06 5.86 -21.46
CA ARG A 312 2.92 5.82 -22.65
C ARG A 312 4.38 5.53 -22.29
N GLU A 313 4.89 6.14 -21.23
CA GLU A 313 6.26 5.94 -20.73
C GLU A 313 6.47 4.51 -20.25
N ALA A 314 5.54 3.97 -19.45
CA ALA A 314 5.56 2.56 -19.05
C ALA A 314 5.50 1.61 -20.26
N ALA A 315 4.64 1.91 -21.24
CA ALA A 315 4.51 1.12 -22.47
C ALA A 315 5.77 1.16 -23.36
N ASP A 316 6.48 2.29 -23.39
CA ASP A 316 7.73 2.49 -24.13
C ASP A 316 8.91 1.78 -23.42
N ILE A 317 9.01 1.88 -22.08
CA ILE A 317 10.02 1.18 -21.26
C ILE A 317 9.84 -0.34 -21.38
N ILE A 318 8.62 -0.87 -21.18
CA ILE A 318 8.34 -2.30 -21.30
C ILE A 318 8.61 -2.80 -22.72
N ALA A 319 8.32 -2.00 -23.75
CA ALA A 319 8.66 -2.36 -25.12
C ALA A 319 10.18 -2.43 -25.37
N GLY A 320 10.96 -1.58 -24.71
CA GLY A 320 12.43 -1.64 -24.73
C GLY A 320 13.00 -2.88 -24.03
N ILE A 321 12.40 -3.31 -22.93
CA ILE A 321 12.86 -4.47 -22.13
C ILE A 321 12.41 -5.79 -22.77
N LEU A 322 11.12 -5.93 -23.11
CA LEU A 322 10.50 -7.19 -23.55
C LEU A 322 10.33 -7.29 -25.08
N GLY A 323 10.83 -6.31 -25.84
CA GLY A 323 10.68 -6.24 -27.31
C GLY A 323 9.24 -6.07 -27.80
N LYS A 324 8.29 -5.81 -26.89
CA LYS A 324 6.85 -5.78 -27.16
C LYS A 324 6.12 -4.87 -26.17
N THR A 325 5.23 -4.03 -26.69
CA THR A 325 4.43 -3.11 -25.87
C THR A 325 3.26 -3.80 -25.17
N ILE A 326 2.68 -3.12 -24.18
CA ILE A 326 1.56 -3.61 -23.37
C ILE A 326 0.27 -3.75 -24.19
N ALA A 327 -0.53 -4.76 -23.86
CA ALA A 327 -1.88 -4.95 -24.38
C ALA A 327 -2.93 -4.19 -23.54
N GLY A 328 -2.61 -3.88 -22.28
CA GLY A 328 -3.48 -3.16 -21.36
C GLY A 328 -2.76 -2.74 -20.09
N TYR A 329 -3.44 -1.94 -19.27
CA TYR A 329 -2.91 -1.39 -18.03
C TYR A 329 -4.01 -1.18 -16.98
N ALA A 330 -3.62 -1.09 -15.71
CA ALA A 330 -4.42 -0.49 -14.65
C ALA A 330 -3.52 0.36 -13.75
N VAL A 331 -3.97 1.55 -13.35
CA VAL A 331 -3.23 2.44 -12.46
C VAL A 331 -4.17 3.17 -11.51
N ALA A 332 -3.75 3.30 -10.26
CA ALA A 332 -4.45 4.00 -9.19
C ALA A 332 -3.44 4.31 -8.06
N TYR A 333 -3.71 5.29 -7.20
CA TYR A 333 -2.78 5.63 -6.11
C TYR A 333 -2.79 4.58 -4.99
N GLU A 334 -3.98 4.22 -4.50
CA GLU A 334 -4.18 3.27 -3.39
C GLU A 334 -5.41 2.36 -3.62
N PRO A 335 -5.37 1.46 -4.62
CA PRO A 335 -6.47 0.55 -4.88
C PRO A 335 -6.56 -0.57 -3.83
N ARG A 336 -7.77 -1.13 -3.66
CA ARG A 336 -7.96 -2.49 -3.12
C ARG A 336 -8.00 -3.56 -4.22
N SER A 337 -8.35 -3.16 -5.45
CA SER A 337 -8.41 -4.03 -6.62
C SER A 337 -8.16 -3.24 -7.90
N MET A 338 -7.63 -3.90 -8.93
CA MET A 338 -7.25 -3.28 -10.20
C MET A 338 -7.71 -4.12 -11.39
N SER A 339 -8.59 -3.58 -12.22
CA SER A 339 -9.04 -4.20 -13.49
C SER A 339 -8.38 -3.56 -14.70
N VAL A 340 -7.84 -4.39 -15.59
CA VAL A 340 -7.13 -3.94 -16.80
C VAL A 340 -8.04 -3.24 -17.80
N ARG A 341 -7.60 -2.08 -18.30
CA ARG A 341 -8.11 -1.35 -19.46
C ARG A 341 -7.24 -1.63 -20.70
N PRO A 342 -7.79 -1.69 -21.92
CA PRO A 342 -7.00 -1.93 -23.13
C PRO A 342 -6.06 -0.76 -23.47
N TYR A 343 -4.86 -1.06 -23.95
CA TYR A 343 -3.90 -0.10 -24.49
C TYR A 343 -3.98 -0.01 -26.03
N ASP A 344 -5.21 0.15 -26.53
CA ASP A 344 -5.47 0.21 -27.97
C ASP A 344 -5.20 1.60 -28.58
N ARG A 345 -5.45 1.74 -29.89
CA ARG A 345 -5.28 3.01 -30.62
C ARG A 345 -6.16 4.15 -30.08
N MET A 346 -7.32 3.85 -29.48
CA MET A 346 -8.20 4.85 -28.89
C MET A 346 -7.64 5.33 -27.55
N ALA A 347 -7.15 4.41 -26.70
CA ALA A 347 -6.42 4.73 -25.49
C ALA A 347 -5.17 5.59 -25.79
N GLN A 348 -4.31 5.15 -26.72
CA GLN A 348 -3.13 5.89 -27.13
C GLN A 348 -3.46 7.31 -27.63
N ARG A 349 -4.51 7.45 -28.48
CA ARG A 349 -4.95 8.78 -28.94
C ARG A 349 -5.43 9.68 -27.80
N ARG A 350 -6.16 9.14 -26.82
CA ARG A 350 -6.62 9.87 -25.63
C ARG A 350 -5.46 10.35 -24.77
N LEU A 351 -4.48 9.47 -24.51
CA LEU A 351 -3.28 9.79 -23.73
C LEU A 351 -2.45 10.89 -24.42
N ASN A 352 -2.19 10.77 -25.72
CA ASN A 352 -1.47 11.78 -26.50
C ASN A 352 -2.15 13.16 -26.47
N LEU A 353 -3.49 13.21 -26.50
CA LEU A 353 -4.24 14.47 -26.38
C LEU A 353 -4.12 15.09 -24.98
N SER A 354 -4.11 14.26 -23.93
CA SER A 354 -3.92 14.72 -22.54
C SER A 354 -2.52 15.29 -22.34
N GLU A 355 -1.49 14.59 -22.83
CA GLU A 355 -0.08 15.00 -22.76
C GLU A 355 0.16 16.30 -23.54
N ALA A 356 -0.39 16.40 -24.76
CA ALA A 356 -0.32 17.63 -25.56
C ALA A 356 -0.96 18.84 -24.87
N LYS A 357 -2.12 18.65 -24.21
CA LYS A 357 -2.79 19.70 -23.43
C LYS A 357 -1.94 20.15 -22.23
N ALA A 358 -1.37 19.21 -21.48
CA ALA A 358 -0.49 19.53 -20.36
C ALA A 358 0.77 20.30 -20.83
N ASN A 359 1.40 19.86 -21.92
CA ASN A 359 2.57 20.54 -22.49
C ASN A 359 2.24 21.94 -23.04
N GLN A 360 1.06 22.15 -23.62
CA GLN A 360 0.58 23.47 -24.03
C GLN A 360 0.42 24.41 -22.82
N GLN A 361 -0.18 23.91 -21.73
CA GLN A 361 -0.35 24.68 -20.50
C GLN A 361 0.99 25.00 -19.84
N ALA A 362 1.96 24.06 -19.87
CA ALA A 362 3.32 24.28 -19.39
C ALA A 362 4.05 25.37 -20.18
N ALA A 363 3.89 25.40 -21.51
CA ALA A 363 4.47 26.44 -22.36
C ALA A 363 3.87 27.82 -22.06
N LEU A 364 2.55 27.91 -21.85
CA LEU A 364 1.87 29.16 -21.48
C LEU A 364 2.24 29.63 -20.06
N CYS A 365 2.58 28.73 -19.14
CA CYS A 365 2.99 29.10 -17.78
C CYS A 365 4.39 29.73 -17.70
N ARG A 366 5.24 29.51 -18.72
CA ARG A 366 6.60 30.05 -18.80
C ARG A 366 6.69 31.41 -19.52
N ALA A 367 5.55 31.95 -19.97
CA ALA A 367 5.42 33.19 -20.73
C ALA A 367 4.77 34.30 -19.89
#